data_AF-A0A3M1YXI7-F1
#
_entry.id   AF-A0A3M1YXI7-F1
#
_cell.length_a   1.000
_cell.length_b   1.000
_cell.length_c   1.000
_cell.angle_alpha   90.00
_cell.angle_beta   90.00
_cell.angle_gamma   90.00
#
_symmetry.space_group_name_H-M   'P 1'
#
loop_
_entity.id
_entity.type
_entity.pdbx_description
1 polymer ?
#
loop_
_entity_poly.entity_id
_entity_poly.type
_entity_poly.pdbx_seq_one_letter_code
_entity_poly.pdbx_strand_id
1 'polypeptide(L)'
;MFKYIRAFFVALRMTLRGEQPPPPRYPLLTAWLEDGQQLTEQAIAAADAVGFDSAARQAVQVRVDGRDYALDVLLRGVLYNMETEYPYLLRRGGQYNLTAIYAGNINDRYRIQRILEIETIGQYPAFMQALQALLTHLETPPQEGQTEAD
;
A
#
# COMPACT_ATOMS: atom_id res chain seq x y z
N MET A 1 -9.85 0.97 21.55
CA MET A 1 -11.22 1.45 21.80
C MET A 1 -11.27 2.89 22.35
N PHE A 2 -10.58 3.23 23.45
CA PHE A 2 -10.56 4.60 24.00
C PHE A 2 -9.99 5.70 23.07
N LYS A 3 -9.05 5.37 22.18
CA LYS A 3 -8.47 6.32 21.20
C LYS A 3 -9.50 6.83 20.17
N TYR A 4 -10.35 5.93 19.65
CA TYR A 4 -11.35 6.28 18.63
C TYR A 4 -12.51 7.10 19.22
N ILE A 5 -12.92 6.81 20.46
CA ILE A 5 -13.93 7.62 21.18
C ILE A 5 -13.40 9.05 21.40
N ARG A 6 -12.15 9.20 21.81
CA ARG A 6 -11.53 10.53 21.96
C ARG A 6 -11.46 11.27 20.63
N ALA A 7 -11.07 10.60 19.55
CA ALA A 7 -11.03 11.19 18.21
C ALA A 7 -12.42 11.67 17.75
N PHE A 8 -13.49 10.89 18.02
CA PHE A 8 -14.87 11.27 17.72
C PHE A 8 -15.30 12.56 18.44
N PHE A 9 -15.06 12.67 19.75
CA PHE A 9 -15.42 13.88 20.49
C PHE A 9 -14.58 15.11 20.10
N VAL A 10 -13.31 14.90 19.75
CA VAL A 10 -12.47 15.98 19.21
C VAL A 10 -13.00 16.45 17.85
N ALA A 11 -13.29 15.51 16.94
CA ALA A 11 -13.85 15.82 15.63
C ALA A 11 -15.20 16.57 15.76
N LEU A 12 -16.11 16.07 16.61
CA LEU A 12 -17.40 16.70 16.87
C LEU A 12 -17.24 18.14 17.41
N ARG A 13 -16.31 18.34 18.36
CA ARG A 13 -16.00 19.66 18.91
C ARG A 13 -15.42 20.61 17.86
N MET A 14 -14.57 20.11 16.97
CA MET A 14 -14.01 20.90 15.85
C MET A 14 -15.11 21.28 14.85
N THR A 15 -16.00 20.34 14.48
CA THR A 15 -17.16 20.61 13.62
C THR A 15 -18.08 21.68 14.20
N LEU A 16 -18.40 21.59 15.51
CA LEU A 16 -19.23 22.61 16.19
C LEU A 16 -18.57 23.99 16.26
N ARG A 17 -17.24 24.07 16.12
CA ARG A 17 -16.46 25.32 16.11
C ARG A 17 -16.18 25.86 14.71
N GLY A 18 -16.56 25.13 13.66
CA GLY A 18 -16.16 25.43 12.29
C GLY A 18 -14.66 25.24 12.02
N GLU A 19 -13.94 24.55 12.91
CA GLU A 19 -12.52 24.23 12.74
C GLU A 19 -12.40 23.01 11.81
N GLN A 20 -11.57 23.12 10.77
CA GLN A 20 -11.18 21.97 9.95
C GLN A 20 -9.90 21.36 10.51
N PRO A 21 -9.75 20.02 10.48
CA PRO A 21 -8.45 19.42 10.77
C PRO A 21 -7.40 19.99 9.83
N PRO A 22 -6.17 20.25 10.32
CA PRO A 22 -5.10 20.71 9.45
C PRO A 22 -4.91 19.68 8.33
N PRO A 23 -4.77 20.12 7.07
CA PRO A 23 -4.54 19.18 5.98
C PRO A 23 -3.24 18.40 6.26
N PRO A 24 -3.20 17.11 5.89
CA PRO A 24 -1.96 16.35 5.99
C PRO A 24 -0.87 17.06 5.16
N ARG A 25 0.38 16.98 5.63
CA ARG A 25 1.53 17.61 4.97
C ARG A 25 1.70 17.16 3.51
N TYR A 26 1.30 15.92 3.21
CA TYR A 26 1.41 15.28 1.91
C TYR A 26 0.04 14.67 1.53
N PRO A 27 -0.94 15.48 1.11
CA PRO A 27 -2.31 15.03 0.91
C PRO A 27 -2.45 14.06 -0.27
N LEU A 28 -1.70 14.26 -1.35
CA LEU A 28 -1.78 13.41 -2.54
C LEU A 28 -1.18 12.03 -2.24
N LEU A 29 -0.01 11.98 -1.59
CA LEU A 29 0.59 10.72 -1.17
C LEU A 29 -0.27 10.02 -0.12
N THR A 30 -0.89 10.75 0.81
CA THR A 30 -1.79 10.12 1.80
C THR A 30 -2.96 9.42 1.12
N ALA A 31 -3.64 10.08 0.18
CA ALA A 31 -4.72 9.47 -0.58
C ALA A 31 -4.24 8.28 -1.42
N TRP A 32 -3.09 8.42 -2.10
CA TRP A 32 -2.51 7.34 -2.89
C TRP A 32 -2.13 6.12 -2.03
N LEU A 33 -1.70 6.30 -0.78
CA LEU A 33 -1.43 5.20 0.15
C LEU A 33 -2.71 4.49 0.58
N GLU A 34 -3.79 5.21 0.84
CA GLU A 34 -5.10 4.65 1.20
C GLU A 34 -5.66 3.80 0.04
N ASP A 35 -5.62 4.33 -1.18
CA ASP A 35 -6.02 3.60 -2.39
C ASP A 35 -5.13 2.36 -2.60
N GLY A 36 -3.82 2.50 -2.42
CA GLY A 36 -2.85 1.41 -2.57
C GLY A 36 -3.04 0.28 -1.55
N GLN A 37 -3.36 0.65 -0.30
CA GLN A 37 -3.75 -0.31 0.74
C GLN A 37 -4.99 -1.08 0.28
N GLN A 38 -6.05 -0.40 -0.13
CA GLN A 38 -7.30 -1.03 -0.55
C GLN A 38 -7.09 -1.98 -1.74
N LEU A 39 -6.32 -1.58 -2.74
CA LEU A 39 -6.00 -2.42 -3.90
C LEU A 39 -5.17 -3.66 -3.50
N THR A 40 -4.26 -3.52 -2.53
CA THR A 40 -3.48 -4.65 -2.03
C THR A 40 -4.36 -5.64 -1.27
N GLU A 41 -5.27 -5.16 -0.43
CA GLU A 41 -6.26 -6.00 0.25
C GLU A 41 -7.18 -6.70 -0.74
N GLN A 42 -7.62 -6.02 -1.80
CA GLN A 42 -8.41 -6.63 -2.89
C GLN A 42 -7.64 -7.72 -3.62
N ALA A 43 -6.34 -7.53 -3.90
CA ALA A 43 -5.51 -8.56 -4.52
C ALA A 43 -5.37 -9.80 -3.63
N ILE A 44 -5.20 -9.62 -2.31
CA ILE A 44 -5.16 -10.72 -1.34
C ILE A 44 -6.51 -11.44 -1.28
N ALA A 45 -7.61 -10.70 -1.18
CA ALA A 45 -8.96 -11.27 -1.16
C ALA A 45 -9.30 -12.01 -2.47
N ALA A 46 -8.87 -11.49 -3.62
CA ALA A 46 -9.03 -12.15 -4.91
C ALA A 46 -8.24 -13.47 -4.96
N ALA A 47 -7.03 -13.50 -4.38
CA ALA A 47 -6.24 -14.71 -4.22
C ALA A 47 -6.97 -15.75 -3.35
N ASP A 48 -7.48 -15.33 -2.18
CA ASP A 48 -8.25 -16.19 -1.27
C ASP A 48 -9.47 -16.79 -2.01
N ALA A 49 -10.20 -15.99 -2.78
CA ALA A 49 -11.40 -16.41 -3.50
C ALA A 49 -11.14 -17.48 -4.56
N VAL A 50 -9.92 -17.60 -5.08
CA VAL A 50 -9.53 -18.62 -6.07
C VAL A 50 -8.70 -19.76 -5.47
N GLY A 51 -8.68 -19.88 -4.13
CA GLY A 51 -8.04 -20.99 -3.42
C GLY A 51 -6.57 -20.77 -3.08
N PHE A 52 -6.02 -19.58 -3.30
CA PHE A 52 -4.73 -19.18 -2.75
C PHE A 52 -4.95 -18.58 -1.38
N ASP A 53 -5.37 -19.39 -0.42
CA ASP A 53 -5.43 -18.98 0.99
C ASP A 53 -4.03 -18.67 1.57
N SER A 54 -3.96 -18.28 2.84
CA SER A 54 -2.67 -17.95 3.47
C SER A 54 -1.65 -19.10 3.41
N ALA A 55 -2.08 -20.37 3.50
CA ALA A 55 -1.18 -21.51 3.47
C ALA A 55 -0.71 -21.79 2.03
N ALA A 56 -1.62 -21.73 1.07
CA ALA A 56 -1.32 -21.85 -0.35
C ALA A 56 -0.36 -20.75 -0.83
N ARG A 57 -0.58 -19.48 -0.44
CA ARG A 57 0.35 -18.38 -0.76
C ARG A 57 1.72 -18.52 -0.10
N GLN A 58 1.82 -19.20 1.04
CA GLN A 58 3.11 -19.50 1.66
C GLN A 58 3.88 -20.59 0.90
N ALA A 59 3.17 -21.51 0.25
CA ALA A 59 3.76 -22.58 -0.54
C ALA A 59 4.24 -22.10 -1.94
N VAL A 60 3.53 -21.15 -2.55
CA VAL A 60 3.86 -20.60 -3.87
C VAL A 60 5.13 -19.74 -3.79
N GLN A 61 6.17 -20.13 -4.53
CA GLN A 61 7.45 -19.41 -4.59
C GLN A 61 7.50 -18.48 -5.80
N VAL A 62 8.00 -17.27 -5.57
CA VAL A 62 8.20 -16.21 -6.55
C VAL A 62 9.67 -15.85 -6.58
N ARG A 63 10.31 -15.98 -7.74
CA ARG A 63 11.72 -15.61 -7.93
C ARG A 63 11.86 -14.10 -8.15
N VAL A 64 12.56 -13.43 -7.24
CA VAL A 64 12.86 -12.00 -7.25
C VAL A 64 14.35 -11.81 -7.00
N ASP A 65 15.08 -11.15 -7.91
CA ASP A 65 16.53 -10.90 -7.79
C ASP A 65 17.37 -12.14 -7.43
N GLY A 66 17.04 -13.28 -8.05
CA GLY A 66 17.77 -14.53 -7.82
C GLY A 66 17.38 -15.28 -6.53
N ARG A 67 16.45 -14.75 -5.73
CA ARG A 67 15.96 -15.38 -4.48
C ARG A 67 14.51 -15.78 -4.59
N ASP A 68 14.15 -16.90 -3.95
CA ASP A 68 12.76 -17.34 -3.85
C ASP A 68 12.11 -16.73 -2.60
N TYR A 69 10.93 -16.13 -2.82
CA TYR A 69 10.07 -15.60 -1.77
C TYR A 69 8.70 -16.23 -1.88
N ALA A 70 8.08 -16.52 -0.74
CA ALA A 70 6.67 -16.89 -0.74
C ALA A 70 5.81 -15.73 -1.29
N LEU A 71 4.78 -16.06 -2.07
CA LEU A 71 3.80 -15.09 -2.57
C LEU A 71 3.18 -14.26 -1.43
N ASP A 72 2.88 -14.91 -0.30
CA ASP A 72 2.33 -14.24 0.88
C ASP A 72 3.26 -13.15 1.42
N VAL A 73 4.58 -13.40 1.43
CA VAL A 73 5.58 -12.44 1.91
C VAL A 73 5.62 -11.21 1.02
N LEU A 74 5.51 -11.39 -0.30
CA LEU A 74 5.53 -10.27 -1.24
C LEU A 74 4.27 -9.40 -1.09
N LEU A 75 3.08 -10.00 -1.11
CA LEU A 75 1.81 -9.26 -0.97
C LEU A 75 1.70 -8.56 0.39
N ARG A 76 2.06 -9.26 1.48
CA ARG A 76 2.06 -8.65 2.82
C ARG A 76 3.14 -7.57 2.97
N GLY A 77 4.26 -7.70 2.27
CA GLY A 77 5.29 -6.65 2.23
C GLY A 77 4.76 -5.35 1.63
N VAL A 78 4.06 -5.43 0.50
CA VAL A 78 3.40 -4.26 -0.11
C VAL A 78 2.33 -3.69 0.82
N LEU A 79 1.49 -4.55 1.42
CA LEU A 79 0.45 -4.11 2.36
C LEU A 79 1.06 -3.39 3.57
N TYR A 80 2.10 -3.96 4.17
CA TYR A 80 2.81 -3.35 5.30
C TYR A 80 3.39 -1.97 4.93
N ASN A 81 3.95 -1.84 3.73
CA ASN A 81 4.48 -0.57 3.26
C ASN A 81 3.39 0.49 3.14
N MET A 82 2.24 0.15 2.55
CA MET A 82 1.10 1.07 2.40
C MET A 82 0.45 1.45 3.73
N GLU A 83 0.29 0.49 4.63
CA GLU A 83 -0.44 0.67 5.90
C GLU A 83 0.43 1.28 7.01
N THR A 84 1.73 0.95 7.03
CA THR A 84 2.61 1.22 8.18
C THR A 84 3.82 2.05 7.81
N GLU A 85 4.68 1.56 6.91
CA GLU A 85 6.00 2.15 6.65
C GLU A 85 5.88 3.54 6.00
N TYR A 86 5.20 3.64 4.87
CA TYR A 86 5.05 4.91 4.15
C TYR A 86 4.28 5.94 4.97
N PRO A 87 3.17 5.61 5.66
CA PRO A 87 2.52 6.56 6.57
C PRO A 87 3.45 7.02 7.71
N TYR A 88 4.31 6.15 8.23
CA TYR A 88 5.29 6.53 9.24
C TYR A 88 6.31 7.55 8.69
N LEU A 89 6.81 7.32 7.47
CA LEU A 89 7.73 8.22 6.78
C LEU A 89 7.08 9.59 6.49
N LEU A 90 5.83 9.62 6.03
CA LEU A 90 5.10 10.88 5.79
C LEU A 90 4.92 11.70 7.07
N ARG A 91 4.62 11.05 8.22
CA ARG A 91 4.45 11.74 9.51
C ARG A 91 5.73 12.32 10.08
N ARG A 92 6.88 11.65 9.87
CA ARG A 92 8.20 12.09 10.38
C ARG A 92 8.76 13.29 9.62
N GLY A 93 8.40 13.46 8.34
CA GLY A 93 8.76 14.65 7.55
C GLY A 93 10.25 14.91 7.38
N GLY A 94 11.08 13.87 7.38
CA GLY A 94 12.53 13.96 7.18
C GLY A 94 12.90 14.20 5.71
N GLN A 95 14.05 14.84 5.49
CA GLN A 95 14.55 15.26 4.16
C GLN A 95 14.53 14.13 3.10
N TYR A 96 14.83 12.90 3.50
CA TYR A 96 14.93 11.75 2.58
C TYR A 96 13.71 10.83 2.61
N ASN A 97 12.66 11.18 3.35
CA ASN A 97 11.51 10.30 3.53
C ASN A 97 10.72 10.11 2.22
N LEU A 98 10.56 11.18 1.43
CA LEU A 98 9.92 11.07 0.11
C LEU A 98 10.75 10.18 -0.83
N THR A 99 12.07 10.35 -0.84
CA THR A 99 12.97 9.48 -1.62
C THR A 99 12.85 8.02 -1.19
N ALA A 100 12.77 7.74 0.12
CA ALA A 100 12.59 6.40 0.64
C ALA A 100 11.24 5.77 0.21
N ILE A 101 10.15 6.55 0.23
CA ILE A 101 8.84 6.10 -0.25
C ILE A 101 8.91 5.75 -1.74
N TYR A 102 9.44 6.65 -2.57
CA TYR A 102 9.52 6.40 -4.02
C TYR A 102 10.43 5.22 -4.36
N ALA A 103 11.58 5.09 -3.69
CA ALA A 103 12.47 3.94 -3.87
C ALA A 103 11.82 2.63 -3.38
N GLY A 104 11.12 2.66 -2.26
CA GLY A 104 10.33 1.52 -1.77
C GLY A 104 9.27 1.10 -2.78
N ASN A 105 8.52 2.06 -3.33
CA ASN A 105 7.47 1.80 -4.30
C ASN A 105 8.02 1.17 -5.60
N ILE A 106 9.23 1.54 -6.03
CA ILE A 106 9.89 0.87 -7.17
C ILE A 106 10.08 -0.62 -6.89
N ASN A 107 10.48 -0.98 -5.67
CA ASN A 107 10.64 -2.38 -5.27
C ASN A 107 9.29 -3.10 -5.20
N ASP A 108 8.26 -2.45 -4.66
CA ASP A 108 6.91 -3.02 -4.58
C ASP A 108 6.32 -3.28 -5.97
N ARG A 109 6.46 -2.30 -6.88
CA ARG A 109 6.09 -2.46 -8.30
C ARG A 109 6.79 -3.66 -8.93
N TYR A 110 8.11 -3.77 -8.74
CA TYR A 110 8.88 -4.88 -9.27
C TYR A 110 8.38 -6.24 -8.74
N ARG A 111 8.09 -6.34 -7.44
CA ARG A 111 7.55 -7.57 -6.84
C ARG A 111 6.21 -7.97 -7.44
N ILE A 112 5.28 -7.01 -7.61
CA ILE A 112 3.97 -7.29 -8.23
C ILE A 112 4.15 -7.74 -9.69
N GLN A 113 5.05 -7.10 -10.44
CA GLN A 113 5.39 -7.52 -11.79
C GLN A 113 5.90 -8.97 -11.84
N ARG A 114 6.79 -9.36 -10.91
CA ARG A 114 7.29 -10.75 -10.80
C ARG A 114 6.19 -11.75 -10.48
N ILE A 115 5.18 -11.37 -9.70
CA ILE A 115 4.03 -12.23 -9.40
C ILE A 115 3.19 -12.47 -10.66
N LEU A 116 2.95 -11.43 -11.46
CA LEU A 116 2.16 -11.51 -12.70
C LEU A 116 2.79 -12.42 -13.77
N GLU A 117 4.10 -12.68 -13.69
CA GLU A 117 4.79 -13.59 -14.59
C GLU A 117 4.59 -15.09 -14.26
N ILE A 118 3.95 -15.42 -13.13
CA ILE A 118 3.73 -16.82 -12.73
C ILE A 118 2.58 -17.41 -13.54
N GLU A 119 2.89 -18.43 -14.36
CA GLU A 119 1.92 -19.11 -15.23
C GLU A 119 0.69 -19.63 -14.46
N THR A 120 0.89 -20.22 -13.28
CA THR A 120 -0.21 -20.72 -12.45
C THR A 120 -1.16 -19.61 -12.02
N ILE A 121 -0.66 -18.40 -11.75
CA ILE A 121 -1.51 -17.25 -11.41
C ILE A 121 -2.28 -16.76 -12.63
N GLY A 122 -1.67 -16.82 -13.82
CA GLY A 122 -2.29 -16.48 -15.10
C GLY A 122 -3.59 -17.24 -15.42
N GLN A 123 -3.85 -18.36 -14.76
CA GLN A 123 -5.07 -19.16 -14.91
C GLN A 123 -6.29 -18.59 -14.17
N TYR A 124 -6.11 -17.54 -13.35
CA TYR A 124 -7.14 -16.98 -12.48
C TYR A 124 -7.43 -15.51 -12.84
N PRO A 125 -8.36 -15.23 -13.78
CA PRO A 125 -8.56 -13.89 -14.34
C PRO A 125 -8.86 -12.81 -13.29
N ALA A 126 -9.66 -13.13 -12.27
CA ALA A 126 -10.01 -12.19 -11.21
C ALA A 126 -8.79 -11.79 -10.36
N PHE A 127 -7.93 -12.75 -10.03
CA PHE A 127 -6.71 -12.47 -9.27
C PHE A 127 -5.69 -11.69 -10.13
N MET A 128 -5.53 -12.07 -11.39
CA MET A 128 -4.72 -11.32 -12.37
C MET A 128 -5.19 -9.87 -12.51
N GLN A 129 -6.50 -9.64 -12.62
CA GLN A 129 -7.06 -8.30 -12.73
C GLN A 129 -6.77 -7.46 -11.49
N ALA A 130 -6.89 -8.04 -10.29
CA ALA A 130 -6.59 -7.34 -9.04
C ALA A 130 -5.10 -6.99 -8.92
N LEU A 131 -4.21 -7.90 -9.29
CA LEU A 131 -2.76 -7.64 -9.34
C LEU A 131 -2.41 -6.58 -10.38
N GLN A 132 -3.06 -6.58 -11.54
CA GLN A 132 -2.83 -5.56 -12.57
C GLN A 132 -3.33 -4.19 -12.12
N ALA A 133 -4.48 -4.12 -11.45
CA ALA A 133 -4.99 -2.87 -10.87
C ALA A 133 -4.02 -2.30 -9.83
N LEU A 134 -3.50 -3.17 -8.94
CA LEU A 134 -2.46 -2.79 -7.99
C LEU A 134 -1.20 -2.32 -8.71
N LEU A 135 -0.71 -3.04 -9.73
CA LEU A 135 0.49 -2.67 -10.48
C LEU A 135 0.35 -1.27 -11.12
N THR A 136 -0.77 -1.04 -11.81
CA THR A 136 -1.07 0.26 -12.45
C THR A 136 -1.05 1.40 -11.44
N HIS A 137 -1.59 1.17 -10.23
CA HIS A 137 -1.55 2.17 -9.15
C HIS A 137 -0.13 2.48 -8.67
N LEU A 138 0.70 1.43 -8.52
CA LEU A 138 2.11 1.56 -8.12
C LEU A 138 2.97 2.26 -9.20
N GLU A 139 2.55 2.24 -10.47
CA GLU A 139 3.24 2.92 -11.57
C GLU A 139 3.04 4.44 -11.58
N THR A 140 2.00 4.94 -10.92
CA THR A 140 1.64 6.36 -10.93
C THR A 140 1.63 6.98 -9.54
N PRO A 141 2.73 6.91 -8.75
CA PRO A 141 2.77 7.60 -7.47
C PRO A 141 2.73 9.12 -7.71
N PRO A 142 1.91 9.87 -6.95
CA PRO A 142 1.85 11.31 -7.09
C PRO A 142 3.18 11.95 -6.68
N GLN A 143 3.53 13.02 -7.38
CA GLN A 143 4.63 13.89 -6.98
C GLN A 143 4.07 14.92 -6.00
N GLU A 144 4.59 14.94 -4.78
CA GLU A 144 4.35 16.05 -3.86
C GLU A 144 5.30 17.18 -4.20
N GLY A 145 4.78 18.39 -4.36
CA GLY A 145 5.64 19.57 -4.43
C GLY A 145 6.40 19.70 -3.12
N GLN A 146 7.71 19.97 -3.18
CA GLN A 146 8.49 20.32 -1.99
C GLN A 146 7.87 21.57 -1.36
N THR A 147 6.98 21.40 -0.37
CA THR A 147 6.67 22.47 0.57
C THR A 147 7.79 22.43 1.60
N GLU A 148 8.91 23.06 1.23
CA GLU A 148 9.91 23.49 2.19
C GLU A 148 9.18 24.43 3.16
N ALA A 149 8.86 23.90 4.34
CA ALA A 149 8.66 24.71 5.51
C ALA A 149 10.05 24.90 6.10
N ASP A 150 10.67 26.03 5.77
CA ASP A 150 11.76 26.64 6.53
C ASP A 150 11.34 26.88 7.99
#